data_AF-A0A7Y2DZ26-F1
#
_entry.id   AF-A0A7Y2DZ26-F1
#
_cell.length_a   1.000
_cell.length_b   1.000
_cell.length_c   1.000
_cell.angle_alpha   90.00
_cell.angle_beta   90.00
_cell.angle_gamma   90.00
#
_symmetry.space_group_name_H-M   'P 1'
#
loop_
_entity.id
_entity.type
_entity.pdbx_description
1 polymer ?
#
loop_
_entity_poly.entity_id
_entity_poly.type
_entity_poly.pdbx_seq_one_letter_code
_entity_poly.pdbx_strand_id
1 'polypeptide(L)'
;MEILGFAAIGLGLLLMFIGWIWLIVSGFKTGGALWGILNIFFQPITGIIFCFVHKTGWVPLILMIIGIVIYSGGLIPIVMSNMDKIPQ
;
A
#
# COMPACT_ATOMS: atom_id res chain seq x y z
N MET A 1 -8.16 -1.75 22.71
CA MET A 1 -7.06 -1.80 21.73
C MET A 1 -7.49 -2.35 20.37
N GLU A 2 -8.39 -3.35 20.31
CA GLU A 2 -8.84 -3.94 19.04
C GLU A 2 -9.45 -2.90 18.05
N ILE A 3 -10.32 -1.99 18.53
CA ILE A 3 -10.92 -0.94 17.68
C ILE A 3 -9.86 -0.05 17.01
N LEU A 4 -8.80 0.31 17.74
CA LEU A 4 -7.68 1.09 17.19
C LEU A 4 -6.90 0.29 16.15
N GLY A 5 -6.74 -1.03 16.36
CA GLY A 5 -6.14 -1.94 15.39
C GLY A 5 -6.94 -2.02 14.09
N PHE A 6 -8.27 -2.19 14.18
CA PHE A 6 -9.14 -2.19 13.00
C PHE A 6 -9.15 -0.85 12.27
N ALA A 7 -9.17 0.27 13.01
CA ALA A 7 -9.08 1.61 12.42
C ALA A 7 -7.76 1.80 11.67
N ALA A 8 -6.63 1.38 12.26
CA ALA A 8 -5.32 1.44 11.61
C ALA A 8 -5.27 0.56 10.35
N ILE A 9 -5.80 -0.66 10.40
CA ILE A 9 -5.91 -1.53 9.21
C ILE A 9 -6.72 -0.85 8.11
N GLY A 10 -7.88 -0.30 8.43
CA GLY A 10 -8.74 0.39 7.46
C GLY A 10 -8.04 1.60 6.83
N LEU A 11 -7.40 2.44 7.64
CA LEU A 11 -6.64 3.60 7.15
C LEU A 11 -5.45 3.17 6.30
N GLY A 12 -4.70 2.16 6.72
CA GLY A 12 -3.57 1.62 5.98
C GLY A 12 -3.97 1.13 4.59
N LEU A 13 -5.04 0.33 4.51
CA LEU A 13 -5.60 -0.14 3.25
C LEU A 13 -6.07 1.00 2.34
N LEU A 14 -6.73 2.02 2.91
CA LEU A 14 -7.20 3.17 2.15
C LEU A 14 -6.04 3.96 1.54
N LEU A 15 -4.98 4.21 2.32
CA LEU A 15 -3.77 4.89 1.83
C LEU A 15 -3.03 4.07 0.77
N MET A 16 -2.92 2.75 0.97
CA MET A 16 -2.36 1.84 -0.04
C MET A 16 -3.16 1.89 -1.34
N PHE A 17 -4.48 1.85 -1.25
CA PHE A 17 -5.36 1.88 -2.43
C PHE A 17 -5.26 3.21 -3.17
N ILE A 18 -5.29 4.34 -2.45
CA ILE A 18 -5.13 5.67 -3.06
C ILE A 18 -3.76 5.79 -3.74
N GLY A 19 -2.69 5.39 -3.05
CA GLY A 19 -1.34 5.41 -3.61
C GLY A 19 -1.23 4.54 -4.86
N TRP A 20 -1.83 3.34 -4.83
CA TRP A 20 -1.82 2.41 -5.96
C TRP A 20 -2.55 2.96 -7.19
N ILE A 21 -3.78 3.44 -7.02
CA ILE A 21 -4.57 4.04 -8.11
C ILE A 21 -3.86 5.27 -8.67
N TRP A 22 -3.30 6.11 -7.82
CA TRP A 22 -2.55 7.28 -8.27
C TRP A 22 -1.33 6.84 -9.10
N LEU A 23 -0.58 5.83 -8.67
CA LEU A 23 0.58 5.34 -9.42
C LEU A 23 0.19 4.74 -10.78
N ILE A 24 -0.95 4.06 -10.86
CA ILE A 24 -1.54 3.60 -12.13
C ILE A 24 -1.84 4.78 -13.06
N VAL A 25 -2.54 5.81 -12.55
CA VAL A 25 -2.89 7.01 -13.31
C VAL A 25 -1.63 7.76 -13.78
N SER A 26 -0.62 7.88 -12.92
CA SER A 26 0.68 8.45 -13.27
C SER A 26 1.40 7.60 -14.33
N GLY A 27 1.31 6.27 -14.23
CA GLY A 27 1.79 5.33 -15.24
C GLY A 27 1.21 5.61 -16.61
N PHE A 28 -0.12 5.71 -16.72
CA PHE A 28 -0.81 6.04 -17.98
C PHE A 28 -0.47 7.43 -18.50
N LYS A 29 -0.40 8.43 -17.62
CA LYS A 29 -0.17 9.84 -18.03
C LYS A 29 1.27 10.11 -18.48
N THR A 30 2.26 9.50 -17.82
CA THR A 30 3.68 9.83 -18.05
C THR A 30 4.43 8.74 -18.81
N GLY A 31 4.14 7.46 -18.55
CA GLY A 31 4.75 6.33 -19.25
C GLY A 31 3.91 5.77 -20.39
N GLY A 32 2.63 6.11 -20.48
CA GLY A 32 1.71 5.57 -21.47
C GLY A 32 1.08 4.23 -21.04
N ALA A 33 0.39 3.58 -21.98
CA ALA A 33 -0.48 2.44 -21.69
C ALA A 33 0.25 1.25 -21.05
N LEU A 34 1.45 0.93 -21.52
CA LEU A 34 2.24 -0.18 -21.00
C LEU A 34 2.54 -0.02 -19.51
N TRP A 35 3.00 1.16 -19.09
CA TRP A 35 3.34 1.43 -17.69
C TRP A 35 2.11 1.47 -16.78
N GLY A 36 0.99 1.98 -17.28
CA GLY A 36 -0.28 1.89 -16.56
C GLY A 36 -0.70 0.44 -16.30
N ILE A 37 -0.67 -0.41 -17.33
CA ILE A 37 -1.04 -1.83 -17.23
C ILE A 37 -0.07 -2.60 -16.33
N LEU A 38 1.25 -2.36 -16.47
CA LEU A 38 2.26 -2.99 -15.62
C LEU A 38 2.03 -2.65 -14.13
N ASN A 39 1.71 -1.40 -13.82
CA ASN A 39 1.39 -0.95 -12.46
C ASN A 39 0.07 -1.52 -11.91
N ILE A 40 -0.82 -2.06 -12.75
CA ILE A 40 -2.02 -2.76 -12.28
C ILE A 40 -1.66 -4.18 -11.81
N PHE A 41 -0.88 -4.93 -12.59
CA PHE A 41 -0.68 -6.37 -12.35
C PHE A 41 0.60 -6.72 -11.58
N PHE A 42 1.63 -5.88 -11.63
CA PHE A 42 2.97 -6.23 -11.16
C PHE A 42 3.51 -5.26 -10.10
N GLN A 43 2.63 -4.65 -9.31
CA GLN A 43 3.05 -3.92 -8.10
C GLN A 43 3.56 -4.91 -7.03
N PRO A 44 4.50 -4.51 -6.17
CA PRO A 44 5.09 -3.17 -6.05
C PRO A 44 6.28 -2.90 -6.98
N ILE A 45 6.84 -3.94 -7.60
CA ILE A 45 8.12 -3.89 -8.32
C ILE A 45 8.06 -2.90 -9.50
N THR A 46 7.01 -2.98 -10.32
CA THR A 46 6.84 -2.08 -11.48
C THR A 46 6.65 -0.62 -11.08
N GLY A 47 6.02 -0.36 -9.93
CA GLY A 47 5.86 0.98 -9.39
C GLY A 47 7.19 1.62 -9.00
N ILE A 48 8.08 0.83 -8.37
CA ILE A 48 9.43 1.27 -8.02
C ILE A 48 10.23 1.57 -9.29
N ILE A 49 10.25 0.65 -10.25
CA ILE A 49 10.97 0.83 -11.53
C ILE A 49 10.44 2.06 -12.27
N PHE A 50 9.12 2.23 -12.35
CA PHE A 50 8.50 3.40 -12.96
C PHE A 50 9.02 4.70 -12.35
N CYS A 51 9.14 4.76 -11.01
CA CYS A 51 9.62 5.94 -10.31
C CYS A 51 11.06 6.30 -10.65
N PHE A 52 11.94 5.31 -10.81
CA PHE A 52 13.31 5.53 -11.24
C PHE A 52 13.42 5.93 -12.71
N VAL A 53 12.70 5.24 -13.60
CA VAL A 53 12.78 5.47 -15.06
C VAL A 53 12.21 6.84 -15.43
N HIS A 54 11.04 7.20 -14.89
CA HIS A 54 10.35 8.45 -15.25
C HIS A 54 10.64 9.59 -14.26
N LYS A 55 11.44 9.35 -13.23
CA LYS A 55 11.78 10.32 -12.16
C LYS A 55 10.55 11.01 -11.54
N THR A 56 9.41 10.32 -11.51
CA THR A 56 8.11 10.81 -10.99
C THR A 56 7.36 9.69 -10.30
N GLY A 57 6.25 9.97 -9.60
CA GLY A 57 5.46 8.92 -8.91
C GLY A 57 6.01 8.51 -7.53
N TRP A 58 7.04 9.19 -7.04
CA TRP A 58 7.57 8.98 -5.68
C TRP A 58 6.54 9.26 -4.58
N VAL A 59 5.70 10.29 -4.75
CA VAL A 59 4.64 10.63 -3.79
C VAL A 59 3.65 9.47 -3.62
N PRO A 60 3.00 8.94 -4.68
CA PRO A 60 2.09 7.81 -4.50
C PRO A 60 2.81 6.53 -4.01
N LEU A 61 4.07 6.32 -4.37
CA LEU A 61 4.85 5.19 -3.84
C LEU A 61 5.08 5.29 -2.33
N ILE A 62 5.50 6.46 -1.85
CA ILE A 62 5.68 6.72 -0.41
C ILE A 62 4.35 6.58 0.33
N LEU A 63 3.24 7.06 -0.26
CA LEU A 63 1.91 6.91 0.32
C LEU A 63 1.52 5.44 0.49
N MET A 64 1.85 4.58 -0.50
CA MET A 64 1.67 3.13 -0.37
C MET A 64 2.51 2.55 0.77
N ILE A 65 3.78 2.94 0.87
CA ILE A 65 4.67 2.45 1.95
C ILE A 65 4.13 2.86 3.32
N ILE A 66 3.69 4.11 3.49
CA ILE A 66 3.06 4.58 4.73
C ILE A 66 1.82 3.74 5.05
N GLY A 67 0.96 3.49 4.06
CA GLY A 67 -0.20 2.63 4.23
C GLY A 67 0.15 1.21 4.69
N ILE A 68 1.20 0.60 4.12
CA ILE A 68 1.71 -0.73 4.52
C ILE A 68 2.17 -0.72 5.98
N VAL A 69 2.90 0.31 6.40
CA VAL A 69 3.41 0.44 7.78
C VAL A 69 2.24 0.56 8.77
N ILE A 70 1.24 1.39 8.45
CA ILE A 70 0.06 1.60 9.30
C ILE A 70 -0.77 0.31 9.38
N TYR A 71 -1.00 -0.36 8.25
CA TYR A 71 -1.70 -1.64 8.18
C TYR A 71 -1.01 -2.70 9.06
N SER A 72 0.30 -2.84 8.90
CA SER A 72 1.10 -3.82 9.65
C SER A 72 1.09 -3.51 11.15
N GLY A 73 1.18 -2.24 11.53
CA GLY A 73 1.07 -1.80 12.92
C GLY A 73 -0.31 -2.09 13.53
N GLY A 74 -1.38 -1.96 12.75
CA GLY A 74 -2.75 -2.28 13.17
C GLY A 74 -3.00 -3.77 13.40
N LEU A 75 -2.27 -4.65 12.70
CA LEU A 75 -2.38 -6.10 12.87
C LEU A 75 -1.79 -6.60 14.20
N ILE A 76 -0.72 -5.99 14.68
CA ILE A 76 -0.01 -6.41 15.92
C ILE A 76 -0.98 -6.58 17.12
N PRO A 77 -1.77 -5.57 17.53
CA PRO A 77 -2.65 -5.70 18.69
C PRO A 77 -3.77 -6.73 18.48
N ILE A 78 -4.22 -6.95 17.24
CA ILE A 78 -5.25 -7.94 16.92
C ILE A 78 -4.68 -9.36 17.04
N VAL A 79 -3.49 -9.59 16.49
CA VAL A 79 -2.82 -10.89 16.55
C VAL A 79 -2.51 -11.25 18.02
N MET A 80 -1.95 -10.31 18.79
CA MET A 80 -1.68 -10.53 20.22
C MET A 80 -2.95 -10.90 20.98
N SER A 81 -4.05 -10.16 20.77
CA SER A 81 -5.32 -10.46 21.44
C SER A 81 -5.90 -11.83 21.06
N ASN A 82 -5.64 -12.33 19.86
CA ASN A 82 -6.09 -13.65 19.44
C ASN A 82 -5.19 -14.78 19.98
N MET A 83 -3.88 -14.54 20.14
CA MET A 83 -2.96 -15.51 20.72
C MET A 83 -3.29 -15.79 22.20
N ASP A 84 -3.69 -14.77 22.96
CA ASP A 84 -4.10 -14.93 24.37
C ASP A 84 -5.38 -15.77 24.54
N LYS A 85 -6.19 -15.92 23.47
CA LYS A 85 -7.46 -16.66 23.48
C LYS A 85 -7.29 -18.14 23.13
N ILE A 86 -6.09 -18.60 22.74
CA ILE A 86 -5.83 -20.01 22.45
C ILE A 86 -5.49 -20.72 23.76
N PRO A 87 -6.32 -21.68 24.24
CA PRO A 87 -5.93 -22.50 25.40
C PRO A 87 -4.69 -23.32 25.03
N GLN A 88 -3.65 -23.23 25.86
CA GLN A 88 -2.41 -24.01 25.73
C GLN A 88 -2.66 -25.51 25.95
#